data_AF-A0AAD5GJW5-F1
#
_entry.id   AF-A0AAD5GJW5-F1
#
_cell.length_a   1.000
_cell.length_b   1.000
_cell.length_c   1.000
_cell.angle_alpha   90.00
_cell.angle_beta   90.00
_cell.angle_gamma   90.00
#
_symmetry.space_group_name_H-M   'P 1'
#
loop_
_entity.id
_entity.type
_entity.pdbx_description
1 polymer ?
#
loop_
_entity_poly.entity_id
_entity_poly.type
_entity_poly.pdbx_seq_one_letter_code
_entity_poly.pdbx_strand_id
1 'polypeptide(L)'
;MFPNMLCGGCKSHNRRSLKMNMKSLEPMSHVQFKDTTSFNLDPDNIFIGEKPLKPKKTCNTNSRGIKKVTNKVSNFSDLIHRVTASCMLHPLGSTTNFTDENSEYHDQQDDTNYEQQQDNYNEDEQEQDYIETATTREMEIMTLIGEVFETVSSMKKAYVSLQEAHCPWDADKIRLSDVAVVADMKRLGVLRERFRRTVGNRRVSAATIREVVAPYEAAMEEMKTEMKNKDAEVESLRQKLKKDATTYNVITSGRKSRSNIHQSRRRVSCSSQLHRHSVSSTISPALTAVPDMFEACMHAVKEGSRTLSLLLLSLMKAAHWDINATVKSITGSTTNTVGSNKAKYSLESYVNRKFFQGFEHETFYIDGSLSSVLNADQFRLECFTQYSDMKSMDPMELLGILPTCMFGKFCTNKYLSIVHPKMEESLFGDLEQRRQVLAGNHPRSQFYGEFLAVAKAVWMLHLVAFSLDPLPSHFEGSRGAEFHPEYMESVVRAAGGRVQVVGFPVSPGFKLGDGYVVKARVYLVPKCEL
;
A
#
# COMPACT_ATOMS: atom_id res chain seq x y z
N MET A 1 -23.06 57.55 49.95
CA MET A 1 -24.25 56.68 50.04
C MET A 1 -23.77 55.24 49.77
N PHE A 2 -23.46 54.49 50.84
CA PHE A 2 -23.29 53.02 50.83
C PHE A 2 -24.68 52.37 50.99
N PRO A 3 -24.98 51.12 50.54
CA PRO A 3 -24.30 49.86 50.90
C PRO A 3 -24.04 48.88 49.72
N ASN A 4 -22.99 48.04 49.70
CA ASN A 4 -22.77 46.74 50.38
C ASN A 4 -23.82 45.64 50.12
N MET A 5 -23.41 44.51 49.52
CA MET A 5 -23.57 43.13 50.07
C MET A 5 -22.82 42.07 49.23
N LEU A 6 -22.16 41.15 49.95
CA LEU A 6 -21.30 40.04 49.56
C LEU A 6 -22.05 38.69 49.58
N CYS A 7 -21.54 37.72 48.82
CA CYS A 7 -21.58 36.23 48.93
C CYS A 7 -21.89 35.61 47.55
N GLY A 8 -21.20 34.61 47.00
CA GLY A 8 -20.36 33.56 47.57
C GLY A 8 -20.83 32.23 46.97
N GLY A 9 -20.02 31.56 46.15
CA GLY A 9 -20.40 30.26 45.58
C GLY A 9 -19.46 29.71 44.50
N CYS A 10 -18.34 29.12 44.90
CA CYS A 10 -17.63 28.13 44.09
C CYS A 10 -18.41 26.80 44.11
N LYS A 11 -18.66 26.21 42.93
CA LYS A 11 -18.81 24.76 42.62
C LYS A 11 -19.12 24.64 41.13
N SER A 12 -18.16 24.17 40.33
CA SER A 12 -17.91 22.75 39.98
C SER A 12 -18.54 22.37 38.63
N HIS A 13 -17.67 21.76 37.83
CA HIS A 13 -17.81 21.14 36.52
C HIS A 13 -19.19 20.88 35.93
N ASN A 14 -19.33 21.25 34.64
CA ASN A 14 -20.12 20.43 33.71
C ASN A 14 -19.39 20.37 32.35
N ARG A 15 -18.44 19.42 32.24
CA ARG A 15 -17.90 18.96 30.96
C ARG A 15 -19.06 18.36 30.17
N ARG A 16 -19.55 19.04 29.13
CA ARG A 16 -20.44 18.42 28.14
C ARG A 16 -19.60 17.86 27.00
N SER A 17 -19.86 16.58 26.75
CA SER A 17 -19.16 15.64 25.88
C SER A 17 -18.96 16.17 24.45
N LEU A 18 -17.70 16.24 24.04
CA LEU A 18 -17.24 16.41 22.67
C LEU A 18 -17.37 15.06 21.94
N LYS A 19 -18.13 15.00 20.85
CA LYS A 19 -18.00 13.93 19.85
C LYS A 19 -17.35 14.51 18.60
N MET A 20 -16.05 14.69 18.65
CA MET A 20 -15.20 14.88 17.48
C MET A 20 -14.67 13.51 17.09
N ASN A 21 -14.83 13.11 15.83
CA ASN A 21 -14.24 11.86 15.34
C ASN A 21 -12.75 12.11 15.01
N MET A 22 -11.94 12.34 16.06
CA MET A 22 -10.50 12.35 15.94
C MET A 22 -10.03 10.90 15.92
N LYS A 23 -9.58 10.40 14.78
CA LYS A 23 -8.89 9.11 14.73
C LYS A 23 -7.49 9.30 15.28
N SER A 24 -7.30 8.97 16.56
CA SER A 24 -5.97 8.72 17.14
C SER A 24 -5.54 7.31 16.75
N LEU A 25 -4.33 7.14 16.22
CA LEU A 25 -3.76 5.84 15.93
C LEU A 25 -3.13 5.27 17.21
N GLU A 26 -3.89 4.45 17.93
CA GLU A 26 -3.36 3.45 18.87
C GLU A 26 -3.74 2.04 18.37
N PRO A 27 -2.95 1.00 18.71
CA PRO A 27 -2.96 -0.27 18.02
C PRO A 27 -4.25 -1.06 18.28
N MET A 28 -5.02 -1.32 17.23
CA MET A 28 -6.29 -2.05 17.34
C MET A 28 -6.08 -3.56 17.45
N SER A 29 -6.41 -4.12 18.62
CA SER A 29 -6.97 -5.46 18.75
C SER A 29 -8.48 -5.35 18.92
N HIS A 30 -9.22 -6.05 18.05
CA HIS A 30 -10.68 -6.26 18.04
C HIS A 30 -11.60 -5.06 17.74
N VAL A 31 -12.35 -5.13 16.63
CA VAL A 31 -13.83 -5.20 16.58
C VAL A 31 -14.34 -5.32 15.12
N GLN A 32 -15.43 -6.06 15.00
CA GLN A 32 -16.19 -6.49 13.82
C GLN A 32 -16.68 -5.35 12.91
N PHE A 33 -16.72 -5.64 11.60
CA PHE A 33 -17.36 -4.80 10.58
C PHE A 33 -18.89 -4.92 10.66
N LYS A 34 -19.56 -3.78 10.86
CA LYS A 34 -20.97 -3.59 10.46
C LYS A 34 -21.03 -2.49 9.39
N ASP A 35 -21.96 -2.71 8.47
CA ASP A 35 -22.43 -1.85 7.39
C ASP A 35 -21.60 -1.80 6.10
N THR A 36 -21.81 -2.84 5.28
CA THR A 36 -21.63 -2.77 3.83
C THR A 36 -23.00 -2.51 3.22
N THR A 37 -23.26 -1.30 2.71
CA THR A 37 -24.43 -1.05 1.87
C THR A 37 -24.19 -1.70 0.51
N SER A 38 -24.94 -2.77 0.23
CA SER A 38 -25.00 -3.46 -1.05
C SER A 38 -25.77 -2.63 -2.09
N PHE A 39 -25.24 -2.58 -3.32
CA PHE A 39 -26.01 -2.20 -4.49
C PHE A 39 -26.78 -3.45 -4.95
N ASN A 40 -28.10 -3.46 -4.75
CA ASN A 40 -29.01 -4.45 -5.36
C ASN A 40 -29.37 -4.00 -6.78
N LEU A 41 -29.16 -4.88 -7.75
CA LEU A 41 -29.89 -4.88 -9.02
C LEU A 41 -30.39 -6.31 -9.25
N ASP A 42 -31.71 -6.44 -9.37
CA ASP A 42 -32.43 -7.67 -9.69
C ASP A 42 -31.92 -8.30 -11.00
N PRO A 43 -31.74 -9.63 -11.06
CA PRO A 43 -31.34 -10.33 -12.28
C PRO A 43 -32.55 -11.07 -12.85
N ASP A 44 -33.44 -10.41 -13.59
CA ASP A 44 -34.39 -11.11 -14.46
C ASP A 44 -34.84 -10.19 -15.61
N ASN A 45 -34.18 -10.32 -16.75
CA ASN A 45 -34.84 -10.17 -18.07
C ASN A 45 -33.97 -10.80 -19.15
N ILE A 46 -34.23 -12.08 -19.37
CA ILE A 46 -33.87 -12.86 -20.56
C ILE A 46 -34.82 -12.44 -21.69
N PHE A 47 -34.27 -12.07 -22.86
CA PHE A 47 -34.94 -12.37 -24.13
C PHE A 47 -33.94 -12.56 -25.27
N ILE A 48 -34.38 -13.38 -26.21
CA ILE A 48 -33.67 -14.28 -27.12
C ILE A 48 -33.52 -13.69 -28.53
N GLY A 49 -32.47 -14.10 -29.25
CA GLY A 49 -32.44 -14.23 -30.71
C GLY A 49 -31.09 -13.82 -31.31
N GLU A 50 -30.47 -14.45 -32.30
CA GLU A 50 -30.68 -15.67 -33.10
C GLU A 50 -29.33 -15.98 -33.78
N LYS A 51 -29.08 -17.27 -34.10
CA LYS A 51 -27.96 -17.71 -34.96
C LYS A 51 -28.29 -17.42 -36.44
N PRO A 52 -27.29 -17.29 -37.34
CA PRO A 52 -26.78 -18.44 -38.13
C PRO A 52 -25.25 -18.31 -38.40
N LEU A 53 -24.46 -19.20 -39.02
CA LEU A 53 -24.50 -20.53 -39.65
C LEU A 53 -23.01 -20.95 -39.80
N LYS A 54 -22.68 -22.24 -39.67
CA LYS A 54 -21.38 -22.81 -40.06
C LYS A 54 -21.37 -23.14 -41.56
N PRO A 55 -20.19 -23.36 -42.16
CA PRO A 55 -19.93 -24.72 -42.65
C PRO A 55 -18.55 -25.31 -42.30
N LYS A 56 -18.55 -26.65 -42.33
CA LYS A 56 -17.50 -27.70 -42.22
C LYS A 56 -16.43 -27.56 -43.36
N LYS A 57 -15.20 -28.12 -43.36
CA LYS A 57 -14.64 -29.41 -42.85
C LYS A 57 -13.10 -29.46 -43.11
N THR A 58 -12.33 -30.16 -42.24
CA THR A 58 -11.08 -30.98 -42.44
C THR A 58 -9.79 -30.33 -43.01
N CYS A 59 -8.53 -30.62 -42.63
CA CYS A 59 -7.86 -31.72 -41.90
C CYS A 59 -6.45 -31.29 -41.38
N ASN A 60 -5.97 -31.95 -40.31
CA ASN A 60 -4.60 -32.19 -39.81
C ASN A 60 -3.41 -31.28 -40.15
N THR A 61 -2.64 -30.89 -39.11
CA THR A 61 -1.31 -31.48 -38.78
C THR A 61 -0.72 -30.88 -37.49
N ASN A 62 0.10 -31.70 -36.83
CA ASN A 62 0.87 -31.46 -35.61
C ASN A 62 1.62 -30.11 -35.53
N SER A 63 1.56 -29.44 -34.39
CA SER A 63 2.77 -28.91 -33.73
C SER A 63 2.48 -28.51 -32.28
N ARG A 64 3.36 -28.96 -31.39
CA ARG A 64 3.41 -28.59 -29.98
C ARG A 64 3.80 -27.11 -29.89
N GLY A 65 2.92 -26.29 -29.32
CA GLY A 65 3.19 -24.90 -28.98
C GLY A 65 2.91 -24.68 -27.49
N ILE A 66 3.97 -24.39 -26.75
CA ILE A 66 4.04 -24.17 -25.32
C ILE A 66 2.98 -23.15 -24.87
N LYS A 67 1.99 -23.58 -24.07
CA LYS A 67 1.13 -22.67 -23.31
C LYS A 67 1.99 -22.06 -22.21
N LYS A 68 2.39 -20.81 -22.41
CA LYS A 68 3.02 -19.95 -21.42
C LYS A 68 1.98 -19.66 -20.32
N VAL A 69 1.96 -20.48 -19.27
CA VAL A 69 1.22 -20.16 -18.04
C VAL A 69 2.03 -19.09 -17.33
N THR A 70 1.59 -17.84 -17.48
CA THR A 70 2.11 -16.70 -16.75
C THR A 70 1.88 -16.92 -15.26
N ASN A 71 2.96 -16.97 -14.48
CA ASN A 71 2.93 -16.88 -13.02
C ASN A 71 2.19 -15.60 -12.61
N LYS A 72 0.90 -15.70 -12.28
CA LYS A 72 0.23 -14.70 -11.47
C LYS A 72 0.68 -14.92 -10.03
N VAL A 73 1.49 -13.99 -9.53
CA VAL A 73 1.85 -13.91 -8.11
C VAL A 73 0.54 -13.87 -7.32
N SER A 74 0.28 -14.91 -6.52
CA SER A 74 -0.89 -14.96 -5.66
C SER A 74 -0.61 -14.08 -4.45
N ASN A 75 -1.45 -13.07 -4.21
CA ASN A 75 -1.42 -12.33 -2.95
C ASN A 75 -1.71 -13.32 -1.80
N PHE A 76 -1.11 -13.12 -0.62
CA PHE A 76 -1.39 -13.93 0.58
C PHE A 76 -2.90 -14.03 0.87
N SER A 77 -3.67 -12.98 0.58
CA SER A 77 -5.13 -12.99 0.66
C SER A 77 -5.79 -14.00 -0.31
N ASP A 78 -5.29 -14.14 -1.54
CA ASP A 78 -5.78 -15.16 -2.50
C ASP A 78 -5.46 -16.58 -2.04
N LEU A 79 -4.35 -16.76 -1.30
CA LEU A 79 -3.96 -18.04 -0.73
C LEU A 79 -4.88 -18.40 0.45
N ILE A 80 -5.14 -17.44 1.35
CA ILE A 80 -6.07 -17.61 2.48
C ILE A 80 -7.47 -17.90 1.95
N HIS A 81 -7.98 -17.12 0.99
CA HIS A 81 -9.31 -17.33 0.42
C HIS A 81 -9.46 -18.68 -0.29
N ARG A 82 -8.41 -19.17 -0.97
CA ARG A 82 -8.42 -20.48 -1.62
C ARG A 82 -8.40 -21.63 -0.60
N VAL A 83 -7.65 -21.48 0.50
CA VAL A 83 -7.61 -22.46 1.60
C VAL A 83 -8.94 -22.48 2.35
N THR A 84 -9.52 -21.32 2.68
CA THR A 84 -10.81 -21.22 3.37
C THR A 84 -11.97 -21.75 2.51
N ALA A 85 -11.95 -21.52 1.20
CA ALA A 85 -12.96 -22.06 0.28
C ALA A 85 -12.87 -23.60 0.15
N SER A 86 -11.66 -24.17 0.15
CA SER A 86 -11.48 -25.64 0.14
C SER A 86 -11.89 -26.31 1.45
N CYS A 87 -11.83 -25.62 2.59
CA CYS A 87 -12.28 -26.17 3.88
C CYS A 87 -13.80 -26.11 4.09
N MET A 88 -14.54 -25.31 3.31
CA MET A 88 -15.99 -25.15 3.43
C MET A 88 -16.80 -26.03 2.46
N LEU A 89 -16.15 -26.78 1.56
CA LEU A 89 -16.79 -27.64 0.56
C LEU A 89 -16.88 -29.12 0.96
N HIS A 90 -16.39 -29.49 2.15
CA HIS A 90 -16.55 -30.84 2.68
C HIS A 90 -17.04 -30.81 4.13
N PRO A 91 -18.36 -30.83 4.36
CA PRO A 91 -18.90 -31.27 5.64
C PRO A 91 -18.62 -32.78 5.77
N LEU A 92 -17.66 -33.15 6.61
CA LEU A 92 -17.52 -34.54 7.06
C LEU A 92 -18.36 -34.71 8.33
N GLY A 93 -19.44 -35.51 8.24
CA GLY A 93 -19.98 -36.25 9.38
C GLY A 93 -21.51 -36.31 9.52
N SER A 94 -22.15 -37.40 9.08
CA SER A 94 -23.22 -38.14 9.80
C SER A 94 -23.62 -39.40 9.01
N THR A 95 -23.11 -40.57 9.40
CA THR A 95 -23.84 -41.65 10.12
C THR A 95 -24.96 -42.33 9.32
N THR A 96 -24.62 -43.53 8.82
CA THR A 96 -25.40 -44.79 8.83
C THR A 96 -26.94 -44.72 8.73
N ASN A 97 -27.51 -45.34 7.70
CA ASN A 97 -28.46 -46.46 7.84
C ASN A 97 -28.80 -47.12 6.48
N PHE A 98 -29.16 -48.40 6.59
CA PHE A 98 -29.40 -49.44 5.59
C PHE A 98 -30.61 -49.23 4.64
N THR A 99 -30.69 -50.19 3.71
CA THR A 99 -31.78 -50.68 2.83
C THR A 99 -31.85 -50.03 1.45
N ASP A 100 -31.50 -50.71 0.35
CA ASP A 100 -32.03 -51.93 -0.32
C ASP A 100 -33.00 -51.56 -1.47
N GLU A 101 -32.94 -52.39 -2.51
CA GLU A 101 -33.79 -52.50 -3.70
C GLU A 101 -33.42 -51.80 -5.04
N ASN A 102 -33.19 -52.70 -6.01
CA ASN A 102 -33.69 -52.77 -7.39
C ASN A 102 -33.11 -51.84 -8.47
N SER A 103 -32.37 -52.44 -9.41
CA SER A 103 -32.82 -52.87 -10.76
C SER A 103 -32.82 -51.69 -11.73
N GLU A 104 -32.15 -51.72 -12.87
CA GLU A 104 -32.56 -52.57 -13.99
C GLU A 104 -31.50 -52.48 -15.11
N TYR A 105 -31.42 -53.59 -15.84
CA TYR A 105 -30.55 -53.89 -16.95
C TYR A 105 -30.72 -52.93 -18.14
N HIS A 106 -29.63 -52.72 -18.89
CA HIS A 106 -29.66 -53.04 -20.31
C HIS A 106 -28.24 -53.25 -20.86
N ASP A 107 -27.94 -54.53 -21.04
CA ASP A 107 -26.93 -55.07 -21.94
C ASP A 107 -27.19 -54.63 -23.38
N GLN A 108 -26.11 -54.30 -24.09
CA GLN A 108 -25.96 -54.74 -25.47
C GLN A 108 -24.48 -54.95 -25.76
N GLN A 109 -24.13 -56.24 -25.71
CA GLN A 109 -22.96 -56.87 -26.28
C GLN A 109 -22.82 -56.50 -27.77
N ASP A 110 -21.57 -56.33 -28.21
CA ASP A 110 -21.17 -57.01 -29.44
C ASP A 110 -19.74 -57.51 -29.30
N ASP A 111 -19.62 -58.83 -29.43
CA ASP A 111 -18.41 -59.64 -29.32
C ASP A 111 -17.51 -59.49 -30.55
N THR A 112 -16.19 -59.59 -30.33
CA THR A 112 -15.20 -60.33 -31.16
C THR A 112 -13.78 -59.94 -30.71
N ASN A 113 -12.75 -60.79 -30.58
CA ASN A 113 -12.56 -62.21 -30.35
C ASN A 113 -11.03 -62.44 -30.17
N TYR A 114 -10.62 -63.26 -29.19
CA TYR A 114 -9.30 -63.93 -28.91
C TYR A 114 -7.97 -63.15 -29.14
N GLU A 115 -6.95 -63.22 -28.28
CA GLU A 115 -6.25 -64.41 -27.74
C GLU A 115 -5.56 -64.12 -26.40
N GLN A 116 -5.63 -65.08 -25.47
CA GLN A 116 -4.71 -65.22 -24.34
C GLN A 116 -3.59 -66.17 -24.73
N GLN A 117 -2.34 -65.78 -24.47
CA GLN A 117 -1.22 -66.70 -24.32
C GLN A 117 -0.57 -66.40 -22.96
N GLN A 118 -0.70 -67.37 -22.06
CA GLN A 118 0.00 -67.41 -20.77
C GLN A 118 1.48 -67.73 -21.01
N ASP A 119 2.35 -66.94 -20.41
CA ASP A 119 3.66 -67.39 -19.92
C ASP A 119 3.84 -66.88 -18.49
N ASN A 120 4.53 -67.69 -17.70
CA ASN A 120 4.37 -67.83 -16.26
C ASN A 120 5.65 -67.43 -15.49
N TYR A 121 5.46 -67.01 -14.24
CA TYR A 121 6.42 -66.89 -13.11
C TYR A 121 7.55 -65.87 -13.18
N ASN A 122 7.42 -64.79 -12.38
CA ASN A 122 8.35 -64.35 -11.30
C ASN A 122 8.02 -62.91 -10.82
N GLU A 123 6.79 -62.64 -10.35
CA GLU A 123 6.42 -61.31 -9.83
C GLU A 123 6.19 -61.25 -8.30
N ASP A 124 6.01 -62.39 -7.63
CA ASP A 124 5.59 -62.41 -6.22
C ASP A 124 6.63 -61.88 -5.21
N GLU A 125 7.94 -61.98 -5.50
CA GLU A 125 8.99 -61.39 -4.64
C GLU A 125 9.15 -59.88 -4.84
N GLN A 126 8.80 -59.34 -6.02
CA GLN A 126 8.87 -57.90 -6.29
C GLN A 126 7.63 -57.17 -5.76
N GLU A 127 6.46 -57.81 -5.77
CA GLU A 127 5.22 -57.21 -5.28
C GLU A 127 5.23 -57.02 -3.76
N GLN A 128 5.82 -57.95 -2.99
CA GLN A 128 5.98 -57.80 -1.53
C GLN A 128 6.93 -56.67 -1.13
N ASP A 129 8.08 -56.53 -1.79
CA ASP A 129 9.03 -55.41 -1.55
C ASP A 129 8.45 -54.05 -1.98
N TYR A 130 7.63 -54.02 -3.03
CA TYR A 130 6.94 -52.80 -3.50
C TYR A 130 5.80 -52.38 -2.56
N ILE A 131 5.07 -53.33 -1.98
CA ILE A 131 4.00 -53.07 -1.00
C ILE A 131 4.61 -52.64 0.35
N GLU A 132 5.72 -53.24 0.78
CA GLU A 132 6.43 -52.88 2.02
C GLU A 132 7.07 -51.48 1.91
N THR A 133 7.65 -51.12 0.77
CA THR A 133 8.22 -49.77 0.54
C THR A 133 7.15 -48.68 0.37
N ALA A 134 6.00 -48.99 -0.25
CA ALA A 134 4.87 -48.07 -0.35
C ALA A 134 4.24 -47.78 1.02
N THR A 135 4.03 -48.82 1.84
CA THR A 135 3.50 -48.68 3.21
C THR A 135 4.48 -47.97 4.14
N THR A 136 5.79 -48.20 4.00
CA THR A 136 6.83 -47.46 4.74
C THR A 136 6.82 -45.97 4.42
N ARG A 137 6.68 -45.60 3.15
CA ARG A 137 6.61 -44.20 2.73
C ARG A 137 5.34 -43.50 3.24
N GLU A 138 4.22 -44.21 3.27
CA GLU A 138 2.97 -43.70 3.83
C GLU A 138 3.09 -43.47 5.35
N MET A 139 3.71 -44.40 6.08
CA MET A 139 4.03 -44.23 7.50
C MET A 139 4.99 -43.06 7.76
N GLU A 140 6.00 -42.85 6.91
CA GLU A 140 6.91 -41.69 6.99
C GLU A 140 6.19 -40.35 6.77
N ILE A 141 5.22 -40.31 5.84
CA ILE A 141 4.42 -39.10 5.60
C ILE A 141 3.47 -38.85 6.76
N MET A 142 2.80 -39.88 7.29
CA MET A 142 1.91 -39.76 8.45
C MET A 142 2.66 -39.29 9.70
N THR A 143 3.88 -39.79 9.94
CA THR A 143 4.73 -39.35 11.05
C THR A 143 5.18 -37.90 10.86
N LEU A 144 5.60 -37.49 9.66
CA LEU A 144 5.93 -36.09 9.34
C LEU A 144 4.73 -35.15 9.56
N ILE A 145 3.53 -35.56 9.16
CA ILE A 145 2.30 -34.79 9.39
C ILE A 145 2.06 -34.64 10.90
N GLY A 146 2.22 -35.71 11.68
CA GLY A 146 2.15 -35.67 13.14
C GLY A 146 3.14 -34.68 13.76
N GLU A 147 4.40 -34.69 13.31
CA GLU A 147 5.44 -33.75 13.76
C GLU A 147 5.11 -32.30 13.42
N VAL A 148 4.49 -32.04 12.27
CA VAL A 148 4.02 -30.70 11.88
C VAL A 148 2.90 -30.25 12.79
N PHE A 149 1.89 -31.10 13.05
CA PHE A 149 0.80 -30.78 13.96
C PHE A 149 1.30 -30.49 15.37
N GLU A 150 2.23 -31.31 15.88
CA GLU A 150 2.81 -31.10 17.21
C GLU A 150 3.61 -29.79 17.26
N THR A 151 4.41 -29.49 16.24
CA THR A 151 5.21 -28.25 16.18
C THR A 151 4.31 -27.02 16.10
N VAL A 152 3.23 -27.05 15.30
CA VAL A 152 2.26 -25.95 15.22
C VAL A 152 1.48 -25.80 16.53
N SER A 153 1.14 -26.90 17.19
CA SER A 153 0.49 -26.91 18.50
C SER A 153 1.40 -26.31 19.58
N SER A 154 2.68 -26.68 19.60
CA SER A 154 3.71 -26.12 20.48
C SER A 154 3.89 -24.61 20.22
N MET A 155 4.02 -24.21 18.96
CA MET A 155 4.16 -22.81 18.56
C MET A 155 2.95 -21.99 19.01
N LYS A 156 1.73 -22.53 18.88
CA LYS A 156 0.50 -21.89 19.34
C LYS A 156 0.50 -21.71 20.86
N LYS A 157 0.92 -22.73 21.63
CA LYS A 157 1.06 -22.62 23.09
C LYS A 157 2.08 -21.54 23.47
N ALA A 158 3.24 -21.52 22.82
CA ALA A 158 4.27 -20.51 23.06
C ALA A 158 3.77 -19.09 22.73
N TYR A 159 2.98 -18.95 21.66
CA TYR A 159 2.35 -17.67 21.30
C TYR A 159 1.29 -17.22 22.32
N VAL A 160 0.50 -18.14 22.89
CA VAL A 160 -0.43 -17.82 23.98
C VAL A 160 0.34 -17.39 25.24
N SER A 161 1.41 -18.10 25.61
CA SER A 161 2.27 -17.70 26.74
C SER A 161 2.89 -16.31 26.54
N LEU A 162 3.23 -15.95 25.29
CA LEU A 162 3.69 -14.62 24.93
C LEU A 162 2.59 -13.57 25.15
N GLN A 163 1.36 -13.85 24.72
CA GLN A 163 0.20 -12.97 24.93
C GLN A 163 -0.13 -12.78 26.42
N GLU A 164 -0.08 -13.84 27.22
CA GLU A 164 -0.32 -13.79 28.66
C GLU A 164 0.76 -12.99 29.40
N ALA A 165 2.02 -13.06 28.95
CA ALA A 165 3.13 -12.32 29.54
C ALA A 165 3.07 -10.80 29.29
N HIS A 166 2.19 -10.34 28.41
CA HIS A 166 1.94 -8.91 28.19
C HIS A 166 1.03 -8.27 29.24
N CYS A 167 0.28 -9.06 30.05
CA CYS A 167 -0.59 -8.51 31.09
C CYS A 167 -0.82 -9.49 32.27
N PRO A 168 -0.24 -9.24 33.45
CA PRO A 168 0.71 -8.17 33.78
C PRO A 168 2.03 -8.30 33.01
N TRP A 169 2.67 -7.18 32.68
CA TRP A 169 3.92 -7.17 31.91
C TRP A 169 5.05 -7.91 32.65
N ASP A 170 5.57 -8.97 32.04
CA ASP A 170 6.67 -9.80 32.56
C ASP A 170 7.74 -10.00 31.46
N ALA A 171 8.82 -9.23 31.55
CA ALA A 171 9.86 -9.19 30.51
C ALA A 171 10.60 -10.52 30.33
N ASP A 172 10.78 -11.30 31.41
CA ASP A 172 11.47 -12.59 31.34
C ASP A 172 10.58 -13.65 30.69
N LYS A 173 9.29 -13.66 30.98
CA LYS A 173 8.33 -14.54 30.31
C LYS A 173 8.12 -14.18 28.84
N ILE A 174 8.13 -12.89 28.49
CA ILE A 174 8.09 -12.43 27.09
C ILE A 174 9.30 -12.97 26.34
N ARG A 175 10.52 -12.77 26.87
CA ARG A 175 11.76 -13.26 26.25
C ARG A 175 11.78 -14.78 26.08
N LEU A 176 11.36 -15.52 27.12
CA LEU A 176 11.32 -16.98 27.07
C LEU A 176 10.31 -17.50 26.02
N SER A 177 9.13 -16.88 25.96
CA SER A 177 8.07 -17.27 25.03
C SER A 177 8.42 -16.89 23.58
N ASP A 178 9.07 -15.75 23.36
CA ASP A 178 9.60 -15.33 22.05
C ASP A 178 10.63 -16.33 21.51
N VAL A 179 11.60 -16.72 22.34
CA VAL A 179 12.60 -17.75 21.97
C VAL A 179 11.93 -19.07 21.59
N ALA A 180 10.88 -19.48 22.32
CA ALA A 180 10.14 -20.70 22.02
C ALA A 180 9.37 -20.62 20.68
N VAL A 181 8.71 -19.50 20.39
CA VAL A 181 8.03 -19.26 19.10
C VAL A 181 9.02 -19.31 17.94
N VAL A 182 10.17 -18.64 18.07
CA VAL A 182 11.22 -18.64 17.04
C VAL A 182 11.82 -20.04 16.85
N ALA A 183 12.00 -20.81 17.93
CA ALA A 183 12.49 -22.18 17.86
C ALA A 183 11.52 -23.10 17.10
N ASP A 184 10.22 -23.00 17.36
CA ASP A 184 9.20 -23.81 16.68
C ASP A 184 9.01 -23.40 15.21
N MET A 185 9.13 -22.10 14.88
CA MET A 185 9.19 -21.63 13.48
C MET A 185 10.38 -22.23 12.72
N LYS A 186 11.56 -22.29 13.35
CA LYS A 186 12.75 -22.93 12.76
C LYS A 186 12.52 -24.43 12.57
N ARG A 187 11.92 -25.11 13.55
CA ARG A 187 11.56 -26.53 13.45
C ARG A 187 10.58 -26.80 12.31
N LEU A 188 9.57 -25.95 12.12
CA LEU A 188 8.64 -26.04 11.00
C LEU A 188 9.34 -25.84 9.64
N GLY A 189 10.34 -24.97 9.57
CA GLY A 189 11.21 -24.81 8.39
C GLY A 189 11.98 -26.09 8.04
N VAL A 190 12.50 -26.81 9.04
CA VAL A 190 13.17 -28.12 8.85
C VAL A 190 12.18 -29.18 8.39
N LEU A 191 10.98 -29.26 8.99
CA LEU A 191 9.93 -30.21 8.59
C LEU A 191 9.45 -29.97 7.16
N ARG A 192 9.28 -28.70 6.74
CA ARG A 192 8.96 -28.34 5.35
C ARG A 192 10.01 -28.87 4.37
N GLU A 193 11.29 -28.76 4.73
CA GLU A 193 12.38 -29.26 3.90
C GLU A 193 12.44 -30.80 3.87
N ARG A 194 12.15 -31.48 4.99
CA ARG A 194 12.00 -32.95 5.02
C ARG A 194 10.84 -33.41 4.14
N PHE A 195 9.67 -32.79 4.26
CA PHE A 195 8.51 -33.08 3.42
C PHE A 195 8.81 -32.90 1.93
N ARG A 196 9.55 -31.84 1.55
CA ARG A 196 10.00 -31.65 0.16
C ARG A 196 10.87 -32.80 -0.34
N ARG A 197 11.76 -33.35 0.50
CA ARG A 197 12.62 -34.50 0.16
C ARG A 197 11.84 -35.81 0.06
N THR A 198 10.82 -35.99 0.89
CA THR A 198 9.95 -37.18 0.88
C THR A 198 8.96 -37.19 -0.29
N VAL A 199 8.48 -36.02 -0.74
CA VAL A 199 7.39 -35.89 -1.74
C VAL A 199 7.86 -35.45 -3.14
N GLY A 200 9.03 -34.83 -3.31
CA GLY A 200 9.45 -34.20 -4.58
C GLY A 200 10.79 -34.66 -5.17
N ASN A 201 10.72 -35.24 -6.38
CA ASN A 201 11.70 -35.27 -7.48
C ASN A 201 13.21 -35.30 -7.16
N ARG A 202 13.86 -36.44 -7.48
CA ARG A 202 15.29 -36.55 -7.79
C ARG A 202 15.64 -35.71 -9.04
N ARG A 203 15.76 -34.39 -8.91
CA ARG A 203 16.52 -33.52 -9.84
C ARG A 203 17.02 -32.27 -9.13
N VAL A 204 17.79 -32.45 -8.07
CA VAL A 204 18.99 -31.65 -7.83
C VAL A 204 19.99 -32.64 -7.23
N SER A 205 21.00 -32.99 -8.01
CA SER A 205 22.20 -33.66 -7.51
C SER A 205 22.65 -32.97 -6.24
N ALA A 206 23.00 -33.74 -5.22
CA ALA A 206 23.52 -33.26 -3.95
C ALA A 206 24.79 -32.41 -4.17
N ALA A 207 24.62 -31.11 -4.43
CA ALA A 207 25.64 -30.13 -4.13
C ALA A 207 25.71 -30.09 -2.61
N THR A 208 26.77 -30.68 -2.06
CA THR A 208 27.03 -30.61 -0.63
C THR A 208 26.99 -29.15 -0.20
N ILE A 209 26.50 -28.86 1.01
CA ILE A 209 26.34 -27.50 1.56
C ILE A 209 27.58 -26.62 1.32
N ARG A 210 28.76 -27.23 1.24
CA ARG A 210 30.05 -26.59 0.91
C ARG A 210 30.11 -25.95 -0.47
N GLU A 211 29.48 -26.51 -1.50
CA GLU A 211 29.49 -25.98 -2.88
C GLU A 211 28.56 -24.77 -3.05
N VAL A 212 27.48 -24.71 -2.29
CA VAL A 212 26.56 -23.55 -2.28
C VAL A 212 27.14 -22.41 -1.44
N VAL A 213 27.93 -22.73 -0.42
CA VAL A 213 28.52 -21.74 0.50
C VAL A 213 29.87 -21.20 -0.01
N ALA A 214 30.66 -21.99 -0.75
CA ALA A 214 31.96 -21.59 -1.27
C ALA A 214 31.96 -20.28 -2.11
N PRO A 215 30.97 -19.99 -2.98
CA PRO A 215 30.90 -18.72 -3.70
C PRO A 215 30.67 -17.52 -2.76
N TYR A 216 29.87 -17.71 -1.70
CA TYR A 216 29.62 -16.67 -0.71
C TYR A 216 30.81 -16.47 0.22
N GLU A 217 31.50 -17.53 0.62
CA GLU A 217 32.75 -17.45 1.39
C GLU A 217 33.85 -16.75 0.58
N ALA A 218 33.98 -17.08 -0.71
CA ALA A 218 34.91 -16.40 -1.61
C ALA A 218 34.55 -14.91 -1.78
N ALA A 219 33.27 -14.58 -1.97
CA ALA A 219 32.82 -13.19 -2.06
C ALA A 219 33.02 -12.40 -0.76
N MET A 220 32.84 -13.03 0.41
CA MET A 220 33.11 -12.38 1.69
C MET A 220 34.61 -12.14 1.91
N GLU A 221 35.47 -13.09 1.57
CA GLU A 221 36.92 -12.90 1.67
C GLU A 221 37.42 -11.87 0.64
N GLU A 222 36.86 -11.83 -0.57
CA GLU A 222 37.13 -10.78 -1.56
C GLU A 222 36.74 -9.40 -1.02
N MET A 223 35.51 -9.24 -0.53
CA MET A 223 35.03 -7.98 0.05
C MET A 223 35.86 -7.56 1.28
N LYS A 224 36.32 -8.51 2.08
CA LYS A 224 37.19 -8.25 3.24
C LYS A 224 38.60 -7.82 2.82
N THR A 225 39.14 -8.38 1.74
CA THR A 225 40.41 -7.90 1.17
C THR A 225 40.25 -6.52 0.55
N GLU A 226 39.13 -6.25 -0.13
CA GLU A 226 38.82 -4.94 -0.69
C GLU A 226 38.65 -3.90 0.42
N MET A 227 37.97 -4.24 1.52
CA MET A 227 37.84 -3.37 2.69
C MET A 227 39.20 -3.04 3.30
N LYS A 228 40.10 -4.03 3.46
CA LYS A 228 41.48 -3.78 3.94
C LYS A 228 42.29 -2.91 2.98
N ASN A 229 42.14 -3.11 1.66
CA ASN A 229 42.80 -2.28 0.66
C ASN A 229 42.29 -0.83 0.70
N LYS A 230 40.98 -0.64 0.86
CA LYS A 230 40.34 0.67 1.02
C LYS A 230 40.76 1.34 2.33
N ASP A 231 40.86 0.59 3.43
CA ASP A 231 41.35 1.13 4.70
C ASP A 231 42.83 1.55 4.61
N ALA A 232 43.67 0.78 3.91
CA ALA A 232 45.06 1.15 3.65
C ALA A 232 45.18 2.38 2.74
N GLU A 233 44.31 2.50 1.72
CA GLU A 233 44.22 3.67 0.86
C GLU A 233 43.79 4.91 1.67
N VAL A 234 42.78 4.78 2.54
CA VAL A 234 42.33 5.84 3.43
C VAL A 234 43.45 6.27 4.37
N GLU A 235 44.21 5.34 4.95
CA GLU A 235 45.31 5.69 5.84
C GLU A 235 46.48 6.35 5.11
N SER A 236 46.78 5.91 3.88
CA SER A 236 47.75 6.57 2.99
C SER A 236 47.31 8.00 2.65
N LEU A 237 46.02 8.21 2.34
CA LEU A 237 45.46 9.52 2.07
C LEU A 237 45.46 10.42 3.31
N ARG A 238 45.16 9.88 4.49
CA ARG A 238 45.28 10.60 5.77
C ARG A 238 46.72 11.00 6.06
N GLN A 239 47.69 10.12 5.78
CA GLN A 239 49.10 10.42 5.98
C GLN A 239 49.61 11.48 4.99
N LYS A 240 49.15 11.45 3.73
CA LYS A 240 49.41 12.53 2.74
C LYS A 240 48.84 13.85 3.22
N LEU A 241 47.58 13.86 3.68
CA LEU A 241 46.94 15.06 4.24
C LEU A 241 47.71 15.61 5.45
N LYS A 242 48.22 14.73 6.32
CA LYS A 242 49.04 15.13 7.48
C LYS A 242 50.41 15.69 7.07
N LYS A 243 51.03 15.13 6.02
CA LYS A 243 52.28 15.66 5.44
C LYS A 243 52.05 17.03 4.80
N ASP A 244 50.98 17.19 4.04
CA ASP A 244 50.62 18.47 3.40
C ASP A 244 50.26 19.55 4.44
N ALA A 245 49.58 19.18 5.53
CA ALA A 245 49.31 20.06 6.66
C ALA A 245 50.60 20.46 7.42
N THR A 246 51.60 19.58 7.48
CA THR A 246 52.89 19.87 8.12
C THR A 246 53.76 20.77 7.22
N THR A 247 53.73 20.58 5.90
CA THR A 247 54.41 21.45 4.92
C THR A 247 53.79 22.85 4.89
N TYR A 248 52.48 22.99 5.10
CA TYR A 248 51.82 24.30 5.19
C TYR A 248 52.19 25.07 6.47
N ASN A 249 52.41 24.37 7.59
CA ASN A 249 52.80 24.99 8.87
C ASN A 249 54.27 25.44 8.93
N VAL A 250 55.15 24.94 8.06
CA VAL A 250 56.55 25.39 7.96
C VAL A 250 56.69 26.66 7.11
N ILE A 251 55.74 26.95 6.22
CA ILE A 251 55.80 28.10 5.31
C ILE A 251 55.18 29.38 5.93
N THR A 252 54.36 29.26 6.99
CA THR A 252 53.62 30.40 7.56
C THR A 252 54.27 31.09 8.77
N SER A 253 55.48 30.72 9.19
CA SER A 253 56.20 31.40 10.29
C SER A 253 57.25 32.43 9.83
N GLY A 254 57.11 32.99 8.62
CA GLY A 254 58.08 33.93 8.08
C GLY A 254 57.49 35.00 7.17
N ARG A 255 57.41 36.22 7.72
CA ARG A 255 57.41 37.53 7.03
C ARG A 255 56.06 38.20 6.71
N LYS A 256 55.84 39.28 7.49
CA LYS A 256 55.08 40.49 7.20
C LYS A 256 55.25 40.97 5.75
N SER A 257 54.17 41.44 5.10
CA SER A 257 54.02 42.79 4.52
C SER A 257 53.07 42.85 3.31
N ARG A 258 52.04 43.71 3.45
CA ARG A 258 51.42 44.64 2.48
C ARG A 258 50.72 44.19 1.17
N SER A 259 49.57 44.87 1.00
CA SER A 259 48.85 45.36 -0.21
C SER A 259 47.95 44.43 -1.05
N ASN A 260 46.65 44.81 -1.06
CA ASN A 260 45.69 44.99 -2.18
C ASN A 260 46.13 44.36 -3.53
N ILE A 261 45.28 43.68 -4.30
CA ILE A 261 44.08 44.26 -4.92
C ILE A 261 43.32 43.19 -5.77
N HIS A 262 42.05 43.49 -6.04
CA HIS A 262 41.15 43.02 -7.12
C HIS A 262 40.39 41.67 -7.06
N GLN A 263 39.08 41.87 -7.17
CA GLN A 263 37.94 40.98 -7.23
C GLN A 263 37.86 40.18 -8.54
N SER A 264 37.36 38.94 -8.46
CA SER A 264 36.23 38.44 -9.25
C SER A 264 36.14 36.93 -9.03
N ARG A 265 35.06 36.45 -8.40
CA ARG A 265 34.54 35.09 -8.60
C ARG A 265 33.13 34.95 -8.03
N ARG A 266 32.19 34.90 -8.98
CA ARG A 266 30.94 34.13 -9.00
C ARG A 266 30.95 33.00 -7.95
N ARG A 267 30.15 33.14 -6.89
CA ARG A 267 29.89 32.05 -5.93
C ARG A 267 28.65 31.29 -6.39
N VAL A 268 28.88 30.15 -7.04
CA VAL A 268 27.95 29.01 -7.02
C VAL A 268 28.31 28.23 -5.76
N SER A 269 27.51 28.39 -4.70
CA SER A 269 27.65 27.61 -3.47
C SER A 269 26.78 26.36 -3.57
N CYS A 270 27.37 25.27 -4.03
CA CYS A 270 26.89 23.92 -3.73
C CYS A 270 27.41 23.57 -2.33
N SER A 271 26.57 23.68 -1.31
CA SER A 271 26.90 23.19 0.03
C SER A 271 26.31 21.79 0.19
N SER A 272 27.11 20.77 -0.14
CA SER A 272 26.91 19.42 0.36
C SER A 272 27.66 19.29 1.69
N GLN A 273 26.99 19.63 2.80
CA GLN A 273 27.49 19.35 4.14
C GLN A 273 26.94 17.99 4.60
N LEU A 274 27.76 16.96 4.40
CA LEU A 274 27.73 15.72 5.14
C LEU A 274 28.16 16.02 6.59
N HIS A 275 27.22 16.03 7.51
CA HIS A 275 27.52 15.84 8.93
C HIS A 275 26.67 14.71 9.50
N ARG A 276 27.38 13.66 9.92
CA ARG A 276 26.85 12.49 10.61
C ARG A 276 27.22 12.63 12.09
N HIS A 277 26.19 12.53 12.94
CA HIS A 277 26.16 12.27 14.38
C HIS A 277 26.64 13.35 15.36
N SER A 278 25.69 13.98 16.05
CA SER A 278 25.47 13.75 17.49
C SER A 278 24.17 14.41 17.94
N VAL A 279 23.43 13.70 18.79
CA VAL A 279 22.25 14.17 19.53
C VAL A 279 22.53 15.49 20.26
N SER A 280 21.89 16.57 19.82
CA SER A 280 21.39 17.63 20.69
C SER A 280 20.40 18.48 19.91
N SER A 281 19.21 18.60 20.48
CA SER A 281 18.20 19.61 20.16
C SER A 281 18.81 21.01 20.23
N THR A 282 19.21 21.57 19.09
CA THR A 282 19.41 23.02 18.93
C THR A 282 19.04 23.45 17.51
N ILE A 283 17.75 23.80 17.44
CA ILE A 283 17.08 24.74 16.54
C ILE A 283 18.05 25.66 15.76
N SER A 284 17.95 25.59 14.44
CA SER A 284 18.48 26.54 13.43
C SER A 284 17.42 26.65 12.32
N PRO A 285 17.42 27.69 11.46
CA PRO A 285 16.24 28.49 11.01
C PRO A 285 15.21 27.81 10.09
N ALA A 286 15.16 26.47 10.06
CA ALA A 286 14.28 25.66 9.24
C ALA A 286 12.82 25.58 9.72
N LEU A 287 12.51 26.01 10.96
CA LEU A 287 11.15 25.88 11.52
C LEU A 287 10.10 26.79 10.86
N THR A 288 10.50 27.91 10.24
CA THR A 288 9.57 28.75 9.46
C THR A 288 9.31 28.21 8.06
N ALA A 289 10.16 27.31 7.54
CA ALA A 289 10.03 26.79 6.18
C ALA A 289 9.05 25.61 6.08
N VAL A 290 8.78 24.90 7.18
CA VAL A 290 7.90 23.72 7.17
C VAL A 290 6.44 24.07 6.90
N PRO A 291 5.82 25.03 7.63
CA PRO A 291 4.45 25.45 7.32
C PRO A 291 4.31 26.00 5.91
N ASP A 292 5.27 26.81 5.45
CA ASP A 292 5.29 27.38 4.10
C ASP A 292 5.37 26.31 3.01
N MET A 293 6.22 25.29 3.21
CA MET A 293 6.36 24.16 2.29
C MET A 293 5.07 23.32 2.22
N PHE A 294 4.45 23.08 3.37
CA PHE A 294 3.20 22.33 3.45
C PHE A 294 2.04 23.10 2.79
N GLU A 295 1.92 24.40 3.07
CA GLU A 295 0.96 25.28 2.40
C GLU A 295 1.20 25.38 0.89
N ALA A 296 2.46 25.45 0.44
CA ALA A 296 2.77 25.44 -0.98
C ALA A 296 2.28 24.14 -1.67
N CYS A 297 2.48 22.98 -1.03
CA CYS A 297 1.97 21.70 -1.53
C CYS A 297 0.43 21.70 -1.56
N MET A 298 -0.22 22.14 -0.48
CA MET A 298 -1.67 22.23 -0.42
C MET A 298 -2.24 23.21 -1.44
N HIS A 299 -1.58 24.34 -1.68
CA HIS A 299 -1.94 25.28 -2.73
C HIS A 299 -1.84 24.64 -4.12
N ALA A 300 -0.78 23.88 -4.41
CA ALA A 300 -0.65 23.14 -5.66
C ALA A 300 -1.76 22.09 -5.84
N VAL A 301 -2.15 21.39 -4.76
CA VAL A 301 -3.31 20.47 -4.78
C VAL A 301 -4.61 21.24 -5.07
N LYS A 302 -4.83 22.39 -4.41
CA LYS A 302 -6.02 23.23 -4.62
C LYS A 302 -6.12 23.69 -6.07
N GLU A 303 -5.03 24.16 -6.67
CA GLU A 303 -5.02 24.64 -8.06
C GLU A 303 -5.17 23.49 -9.06
N GLY A 304 -4.39 22.42 -8.91
CA GLY A 304 -4.47 21.27 -9.79
C GLY A 304 -5.85 20.60 -9.76
N SER A 305 -6.40 20.36 -8.56
CA SER A 305 -7.73 19.73 -8.42
C SER A 305 -8.84 20.60 -9.01
N ARG A 306 -8.75 21.92 -8.87
CA ARG A 306 -9.67 22.87 -9.51
C ARG A 306 -9.61 22.75 -11.03
N THR A 307 -8.41 22.78 -11.63
CA THR A 307 -8.23 22.69 -13.08
C THR A 307 -8.74 21.36 -13.63
N LEU A 308 -8.36 20.24 -13.01
CA LEU A 308 -8.83 18.91 -13.40
C LEU A 308 -10.35 18.79 -13.30
N SER A 309 -10.96 19.35 -12.24
CA SER A 309 -12.41 19.28 -12.04
C SER A 309 -13.18 20.14 -13.04
N LEU A 310 -12.63 21.28 -13.46
CA LEU A 310 -13.19 22.10 -14.53
C LEU A 310 -13.08 21.41 -15.89
N LEU A 311 -11.95 20.74 -16.16
CA LEU A 311 -11.80 19.92 -17.36
C LEU A 311 -12.81 18.77 -17.38
N LEU A 312 -12.96 18.05 -16.26
CA LEU A 312 -13.94 16.98 -16.12
C LEU A 312 -15.37 17.50 -16.34
N LEU A 313 -15.73 18.64 -15.74
CA LEU A 313 -17.03 19.28 -15.96
C LEU A 313 -17.26 19.65 -17.43
N SER A 314 -16.24 20.13 -18.12
CA SER A 314 -16.31 20.47 -19.55
C SER A 314 -16.56 19.22 -20.40
N LEU A 315 -15.80 18.15 -20.15
CA LEU A 315 -15.96 16.87 -20.85
C LEU A 315 -17.33 16.25 -20.59
N MET A 316 -17.82 16.29 -19.35
CA MET A 316 -19.17 15.80 -19.00
C MET A 316 -20.27 16.55 -19.74
N LYS A 317 -20.14 17.87 -19.90
CA LYS A 317 -21.09 18.68 -20.70
C LYS A 317 -21.03 18.31 -22.17
N ALA A 318 -19.83 18.11 -22.73
CA ALA A 318 -19.66 17.69 -24.12
C ALA A 318 -20.24 16.28 -24.37
N ALA A 319 -20.15 15.40 -23.37
CA ALA A 319 -20.75 14.07 -23.38
C ALA A 319 -22.24 14.05 -23.00
N HIS A 320 -22.89 15.21 -22.85
CA HIS A 320 -24.31 15.36 -22.49
C HIS A 320 -24.72 14.66 -21.17
N TRP A 321 -23.84 14.62 -20.18
CA TRP A 321 -24.17 14.07 -18.86
C TRP A 321 -25.19 14.94 -18.11
N ASP A 322 -26.04 14.29 -17.33
CA ASP A 322 -26.85 14.99 -16.33
C ASP A 322 -25.97 15.41 -15.15
N ILE A 323 -25.57 16.68 -15.18
CA ILE A 323 -24.74 17.30 -14.15
C ILE A 323 -25.47 17.33 -12.80
N ASN A 324 -26.79 17.51 -12.78
CA ASN A 324 -27.56 17.56 -11.54
C ASN A 324 -27.58 16.18 -10.88
N ALA A 325 -27.85 15.13 -11.64
CA ALA A 325 -27.79 13.75 -11.16
C ALA A 325 -26.39 13.40 -10.64
N THR A 326 -25.34 13.84 -11.35
CA THR A 326 -23.95 13.62 -10.92
C THR A 326 -23.67 14.31 -9.58
N VAL A 327 -24.07 15.56 -9.41
CA VAL A 327 -23.88 16.31 -8.17
C VAL A 327 -24.64 15.69 -7.00
N LYS A 328 -25.89 15.24 -7.23
CA LYS A 328 -26.67 14.53 -6.22
C LYS A 328 -25.97 13.23 -5.79
N SER A 329 -25.44 12.47 -6.75
CA SER A 329 -24.67 11.23 -6.48
C SER A 329 -23.39 11.49 -5.67
N ILE A 330 -22.65 12.56 -5.98
CA ILE A 330 -21.40 12.88 -5.27
C ILE A 330 -21.67 13.39 -3.85
N THR A 331 -22.63 14.30 -3.69
CA THR A 331 -22.87 15.04 -2.44
C THR A 331 -23.90 14.41 -1.53
N GLY A 332 -24.67 13.43 -2.01
CA GLY A 332 -25.85 12.91 -1.31
C GLY A 332 -26.95 13.95 -1.11
N SER A 333 -26.92 15.07 -1.84
CA SER A 333 -27.86 16.17 -1.69
C SER A 333 -29.19 15.85 -2.38
N THR A 334 -30.29 16.14 -1.69
CA THR A 334 -31.67 15.94 -2.21
C THR A 334 -32.21 17.19 -2.92
N THR A 335 -31.51 18.33 -2.86
CA THR A 335 -31.97 19.60 -3.43
C THR A 335 -32.06 19.53 -4.95
N ASN A 336 -33.17 19.97 -5.52
CA ASN A 336 -33.43 19.89 -6.98
C ASN A 336 -32.71 20.96 -7.80
N THR A 337 -32.27 22.06 -7.19
CA THR A 337 -31.55 23.13 -7.88
C THR A 337 -30.05 23.07 -7.57
N VAL A 338 -29.25 22.70 -8.56
CA VAL A 338 -27.79 22.75 -8.49
C VAL A 338 -27.31 24.00 -9.21
N GLY A 339 -26.84 24.99 -8.46
CA GLY A 339 -26.15 26.14 -9.07
C GLY A 339 -24.83 25.71 -9.72
N SER A 340 -24.37 26.43 -10.75
CA SER A 340 -23.11 26.16 -11.47
C SER A 340 -21.89 26.02 -10.53
N ASN A 341 -21.86 26.83 -9.45
CA ASN A 341 -20.83 26.75 -8.42
C ASN A 341 -20.87 25.44 -7.64
N LYS A 342 -22.07 24.92 -7.32
CA LYS A 342 -22.22 23.64 -6.59
C LYS A 342 -21.65 22.50 -7.43
N ALA A 343 -21.94 22.46 -8.73
CA ALA A 343 -21.41 21.44 -9.63
C ALA A 343 -19.88 21.40 -9.68
N LYS A 344 -19.24 22.56 -9.84
CA LYS A 344 -17.78 22.69 -9.84
C LYS A 344 -17.17 22.14 -8.55
N TYR A 345 -17.64 22.61 -7.39
CA TYR A 345 -17.06 22.20 -6.10
C TYR A 345 -17.41 20.77 -5.72
N SER A 346 -18.52 20.22 -6.19
CA SER A 346 -18.83 18.79 -6.02
C SER A 346 -17.86 17.90 -6.81
N LEU A 347 -17.51 18.26 -8.05
CA LEU A 347 -16.50 17.52 -8.80
C LEU A 347 -15.11 17.64 -8.16
N GLU A 348 -14.75 18.84 -7.69
CA GLU A 348 -13.51 19.08 -6.93
C GLU A 348 -13.45 18.22 -5.66
N SER A 349 -14.56 18.14 -4.92
CA SER A 349 -14.73 17.25 -3.77
C SER A 349 -14.53 15.78 -4.15
N TYR A 350 -15.16 15.32 -5.24
CA TYR A 350 -15.01 13.94 -5.74
C TYR A 350 -13.55 13.60 -6.05
N VAL A 351 -12.87 14.47 -6.81
CA VAL A 351 -11.47 14.31 -7.21
C VAL A 351 -10.57 14.27 -5.98
N ASN A 352 -10.68 15.24 -5.08
CA ASN A 352 -9.86 15.29 -3.87
C ASN A 352 -10.09 14.07 -2.98
N ARG A 353 -11.34 13.67 -2.74
CA ARG A 353 -11.64 12.48 -1.95
C ARG A 353 -10.95 11.22 -2.49
N LYS A 354 -10.88 11.08 -3.81
CA LYS A 354 -10.20 9.93 -4.45
C LYS A 354 -8.68 10.02 -4.35
N PHE A 355 -8.10 11.20 -4.53
CA PHE A 355 -6.66 11.40 -4.37
C PHE A 355 -6.18 11.19 -2.94
N PHE A 356 -6.92 11.70 -1.95
CA PHE A 356 -6.57 11.59 -0.53
C PHE A 356 -6.95 10.24 0.10
N GLN A 357 -7.65 9.35 -0.61
CA GLN A 357 -7.93 8.00 -0.10
C GLN A 357 -6.62 7.26 0.22
N GLY A 358 -6.45 6.83 1.47
CA GLY A 358 -5.26 6.11 1.94
C GLY A 358 -4.06 7.02 2.25
N PHE A 359 -4.27 8.33 2.36
CA PHE A 359 -3.22 9.30 2.70
C PHE A 359 -2.59 9.03 4.07
N GLU A 360 -3.32 8.40 4.99
CA GLU A 360 -2.85 7.99 6.31
C GLU A 360 -1.80 6.86 6.29
N HIS A 361 -1.62 6.18 5.16
CA HIS A 361 -0.69 5.07 5.01
C HIS A 361 0.60 5.52 4.31
N GLU A 362 1.76 5.06 4.79
CA GLU A 362 3.10 5.39 4.27
C GLU A 362 3.26 5.20 2.76
N THR A 363 2.52 4.25 2.19
CA THR A 363 2.57 3.92 0.75
C THR A 363 1.21 3.94 0.05
N PHE A 364 0.20 4.62 0.60
CA PHE A 364 -1.18 4.60 0.06
C PHE A 364 -1.74 3.19 -0.16
N TYR A 365 -1.35 2.22 0.68
CA TYR A 365 -1.69 0.80 0.56
C TYR A 365 -1.25 0.14 -0.77
N ILE A 366 -0.18 0.63 -1.42
CA ILE A 366 0.30 0.09 -2.70
C ILE A 366 1.03 -1.24 -2.54
N ASP A 367 1.95 -1.32 -1.58
CA ASP A 367 2.85 -2.47 -1.40
C ASP A 367 2.77 -3.11 0.00
N GLY A 368 1.90 -2.58 0.88
CA GLY A 368 1.74 -3.06 2.25
C GLY A 368 2.99 -2.90 3.13
N SER A 369 3.99 -2.14 2.67
CA SER A 369 5.20 -1.87 3.44
C SER A 369 4.92 -0.87 4.56
N LEU A 370 5.55 -1.10 5.71
CA LEU A 370 5.55 -0.23 6.89
C LEU A 370 7.00 0.04 7.31
N SER A 371 7.73 0.76 6.45
CA SER A 371 9.15 1.02 6.63
C SER A 371 9.42 1.83 7.90
N SER A 372 8.49 2.70 8.28
CA SER A 372 8.62 3.51 9.50
C SER A 372 8.58 2.68 10.78
N VAL A 373 8.02 1.46 10.76
CA VAL A 373 8.01 0.54 11.92
C VAL A 373 9.41 0.05 12.24
N LEU A 374 10.25 -0.15 11.23
CA LEU A 374 11.62 -0.62 11.41
C LEU A 374 12.55 0.53 11.78
N ASN A 375 12.46 1.65 11.06
CA ASN A 375 13.30 2.82 11.32
C ASN A 375 12.61 4.12 10.90
N ALA A 376 11.90 4.74 11.85
CA ALA A 376 11.14 5.97 11.59
C ALA A 376 12.04 7.12 11.12
N ASP A 377 13.20 7.35 11.73
CA ASP A 377 14.08 8.48 11.41
C ASP A 377 14.62 8.40 9.98
N GLN A 378 15.05 7.21 9.58
CA GLN A 378 15.55 6.96 8.23
C GLN A 378 14.42 7.14 7.20
N PHE A 379 13.24 6.61 7.50
CA PHE A 379 12.07 6.76 6.63
C PHE A 379 11.69 8.23 6.42
N ARG A 380 11.66 9.05 7.49
CA ARG A 380 11.38 10.49 7.37
C ARG A 380 12.40 11.22 6.49
N LEU A 381 13.69 10.88 6.63
CA LEU A 381 14.76 11.45 5.81
C LEU A 381 14.62 11.06 4.34
N GLU A 382 14.25 9.81 4.07
CA GLU A 382 13.97 9.32 2.71
C GLU A 382 12.78 10.04 2.09
N CYS A 383 11.70 10.26 2.83
CA CYS A 383 10.55 11.05 2.37
C CYS A 383 10.97 12.48 1.99
N PHE A 384 11.75 13.16 2.84
CA PHE A 384 12.24 14.51 2.55
C PHE A 384 13.19 14.55 1.34
N THR A 385 14.05 13.54 1.21
CA THR A 385 14.97 13.42 0.08
C THR A 385 14.19 13.26 -1.23
N GLN A 386 13.23 12.33 -1.25
CA GLN A 386 12.34 12.12 -2.40
C GLN A 386 11.55 13.38 -2.75
N TYR A 387 11.05 14.11 -1.75
CA TYR A 387 10.39 15.40 -1.96
C TYR A 387 11.34 16.39 -2.65
N SER A 388 12.55 16.56 -2.10
CA SER A 388 13.51 17.51 -2.63
C SER A 388 13.92 17.20 -4.06
N ASP A 389 14.09 15.93 -4.39
CA ASP A 389 14.46 15.46 -5.72
C ASP A 389 13.32 15.65 -6.73
N MET A 390 12.08 15.33 -6.34
CA MET A 390 10.94 15.33 -7.26
C MET A 390 10.32 16.72 -7.46
N LYS A 391 10.52 17.68 -6.55
CA LYS A 391 9.83 18.99 -6.61
C LYS A 391 9.97 19.70 -7.96
N SER A 392 11.16 19.67 -8.53
CA SER A 392 11.48 20.36 -9.79
C SER A 392 11.37 19.49 -11.03
N MET A 393 11.02 18.20 -10.89
CA MET A 393 10.89 17.28 -12.04
C MET A 393 9.50 17.37 -12.67
N ASP A 394 9.40 17.30 -13.99
CA ASP A 394 8.10 17.13 -14.65
C ASP A 394 7.57 15.69 -14.42
N PRO A 395 6.31 15.50 -13.98
CA PRO A 395 5.79 14.16 -13.69
C PRO A 395 5.64 13.31 -14.95
N MET A 396 5.42 13.90 -16.13
CA MET A 396 5.31 13.15 -17.38
C MET A 396 6.69 12.70 -17.87
N GLU A 397 7.73 13.52 -17.71
CA GLU A 397 9.12 13.13 -17.98
C GLU A 397 9.58 12.01 -17.05
N LEU A 398 9.32 12.16 -15.74
CA LEU A 398 9.66 11.14 -14.73
C LEU A 398 9.05 9.77 -15.08
N LEU A 399 7.76 9.74 -15.41
CA LEU A 399 7.05 8.51 -15.76
C LEU A 399 7.42 7.99 -17.16
N GLY A 400 8.01 8.83 -18.01
CA GLY A 400 8.63 8.40 -19.27
C GLY A 400 9.90 7.57 -19.05
N ILE A 401 10.62 7.80 -17.95
CA ILE A 401 11.86 7.08 -17.60
C ILE A 401 11.56 5.90 -16.66
N LEU A 402 10.75 6.13 -15.63
CA LEU A 402 10.44 5.15 -14.57
C LEU A 402 8.91 4.96 -14.41
N PRO A 403 8.22 4.35 -15.40
CA PRO A 403 6.76 4.23 -15.38
C PRO A 403 6.22 3.38 -14.22
N THR A 404 7.02 2.43 -13.70
CA THR A 404 6.58 1.49 -12.65
C THR A 404 7.10 1.83 -11.25
N CYS A 405 7.67 3.04 -11.07
CA CYS A 405 8.08 3.52 -9.74
C CYS A 405 6.87 3.66 -8.79
N MET A 406 7.11 3.91 -7.51
CA MET A 406 6.03 4.05 -6.51
C MET A 406 5.05 5.17 -6.87
N PHE A 407 5.55 6.30 -7.37
CA PHE A 407 4.70 7.37 -7.89
C PHE A 407 3.88 6.93 -9.11
N GLY A 408 4.47 6.15 -10.03
CA GLY A 408 3.76 5.59 -11.18
C GLY A 408 2.63 4.62 -10.77
N LYS A 409 2.91 3.72 -9.82
CA LYS A 409 1.88 2.83 -9.23
C LYS A 409 0.77 3.63 -8.53
N PHE A 410 1.13 4.69 -7.80
CA PHE A 410 0.18 5.62 -7.21
C PHE A 410 -0.71 6.25 -8.30
N CYS A 411 -0.13 6.78 -9.38
CA CYS A 411 -0.85 7.36 -10.50
C CYS A 411 -1.81 6.35 -11.14
N THR A 412 -1.35 5.11 -11.37
CA THR A 412 -2.18 4.02 -11.90
C THR A 412 -3.38 3.75 -11.00
N ASN A 413 -3.16 3.54 -9.70
CA ASN A 413 -4.24 3.27 -8.75
C ASN A 413 -5.24 4.44 -8.67
N LYS A 414 -4.74 5.68 -8.62
CA LYS A 414 -5.60 6.87 -8.55
C LYS A 414 -6.40 7.08 -9.82
N TYR A 415 -5.81 6.94 -11.00
CA TYR A 415 -6.53 7.06 -12.27
C TYR A 415 -7.68 6.05 -12.35
N LEU A 416 -7.39 4.78 -12.08
CA LEU A 416 -8.40 3.72 -12.12
C LEU A 416 -9.51 3.93 -11.09
N SER A 417 -9.22 4.59 -9.97
CA SER A 417 -10.21 4.92 -8.92
C SER A 417 -11.08 6.13 -9.23
N ILE A 418 -10.58 7.08 -10.04
CA ILE A 418 -11.22 8.36 -10.38
C ILE A 418 -12.04 8.23 -11.66
N VAL A 419 -11.46 7.64 -12.71
CA VAL A 419 -12.08 7.56 -14.02
C VAL A 419 -12.64 6.15 -14.19
N HIS A 420 -13.94 5.95 -13.99
CA HIS A 420 -14.56 4.63 -14.19
C HIS A 420 -14.58 4.23 -15.69
N PRO A 421 -14.52 2.95 -16.10
CA PRO A 421 -14.59 2.56 -17.52
C PRO A 421 -15.75 3.21 -18.29
N LYS A 422 -16.97 3.17 -17.74
CA LYS A 422 -18.13 3.86 -18.33
C LYS A 422 -17.98 5.38 -18.43
N MET A 423 -17.25 5.98 -17.48
CA MET A 423 -16.94 7.41 -17.52
C MET A 423 -15.97 7.69 -18.66
N GLU A 424 -14.91 6.89 -18.75
CA GLU A 424 -13.87 7.02 -19.77
C GLU A 424 -14.41 6.90 -21.19
N GLU A 425 -15.17 5.84 -21.45
CA GLU A 425 -15.81 5.59 -22.76
C GLU A 425 -16.76 6.74 -23.13
N SER A 426 -17.51 7.27 -22.16
CA SER A 426 -18.41 8.39 -22.42
C SER A 426 -17.69 9.72 -22.63
N LEU A 427 -16.57 9.98 -21.94
CA LEU A 427 -15.86 11.27 -22.00
C LEU A 427 -14.86 11.33 -23.15
N PHE A 428 -14.24 10.20 -23.51
CA PHE A 428 -13.18 10.13 -24.52
C PHE A 428 -13.56 9.34 -25.77
N GLY A 429 -14.64 8.55 -25.72
CA GLY A 429 -15.09 7.70 -26.83
C GLY A 429 -14.42 6.32 -26.90
N ASP A 430 -13.43 6.05 -26.04
CA ASP A 430 -12.71 4.78 -25.97
C ASP A 430 -12.15 4.49 -24.56
N LEU A 431 -11.45 3.36 -24.41
CA LEU A 431 -10.78 2.93 -23.18
C LEU A 431 -9.24 2.89 -23.33
N GLU A 432 -8.69 3.63 -24.29
CA GLU A 432 -7.28 3.54 -24.65
C GLU A 432 -6.36 4.01 -23.53
N GLN A 433 -6.72 5.10 -22.84
CA GLN A 433 -5.96 5.60 -21.70
C GLN A 433 -5.88 4.57 -20.57
N ARG A 434 -7.01 3.95 -20.21
CA ARG A 434 -7.07 2.86 -19.24
C ARG A 434 -6.30 1.63 -19.67
N ARG A 435 -6.33 1.26 -20.94
CA ARG A 435 -5.52 0.15 -21.46
C ARG A 435 -4.03 0.41 -21.24
N GLN A 436 -3.57 1.64 -21.50
CA GLN A 436 -2.20 2.05 -21.22
C GLN A 436 -1.87 1.98 -19.73
N VAL A 437 -2.74 2.55 -18.88
CA VAL A 437 -2.57 2.55 -17.41
C VAL A 437 -2.52 1.13 -16.84
N LEU A 438 -3.42 0.23 -17.28
CA LEU A 438 -3.42 -1.18 -16.86
C LEU A 438 -2.19 -1.94 -17.34
N ALA A 439 -1.61 -1.54 -18.48
CA ALA A 439 -0.35 -2.08 -18.98
C ALA A 439 0.88 -1.51 -18.25
N GLY A 440 0.70 -0.63 -17.25
CA GLY A 440 1.78 0.03 -16.52
C GLY A 440 2.41 1.19 -17.28
N ASN A 441 1.75 1.71 -18.31
CA ASN A 441 2.17 2.89 -19.07
C ASN A 441 1.35 4.11 -18.64
N HIS A 442 1.84 5.30 -18.97
CA HIS A 442 1.19 6.57 -18.65
C HIS A 442 0.78 7.31 -19.93
N PRO A 443 -0.53 7.59 -20.13
CA PRO A 443 -1.01 8.32 -21.30
C PRO A 443 -0.41 9.71 -21.42
N ARG A 444 -0.22 10.18 -22.66
CA ARG A 444 0.21 11.56 -22.97
C ARG A 444 -0.96 12.48 -23.37
N SER A 445 -2.18 12.15 -22.94
CA SER A 445 -3.36 12.98 -23.21
C SER A 445 -3.33 14.25 -22.38
N GLN A 446 -4.02 15.30 -22.84
CA GLN A 446 -4.20 16.54 -22.06
C GLN A 446 -4.85 16.25 -20.70
N PHE A 447 -5.88 15.40 -20.68
CA PHE A 447 -6.56 15.01 -19.45
C PHE A 447 -5.61 14.32 -18.47
N TYR A 448 -4.76 13.42 -18.96
CA TYR A 448 -3.79 12.72 -18.12
C TYR A 448 -2.71 13.66 -17.58
N GLY A 449 -2.29 14.66 -18.36
CA GLY A 449 -1.40 15.73 -17.91
C GLY A 449 -1.97 16.52 -16.73
N GLU A 450 -3.22 16.98 -16.83
CA GLU A 450 -3.91 17.65 -15.72
C GLU A 450 -4.09 16.73 -14.50
N PHE A 451 -4.39 15.45 -14.74
CA PHE A 451 -4.45 14.44 -13.69
C PHE A 451 -3.09 14.28 -12.97
N LEU A 452 -1.99 14.22 -13.71
CA LEU A 452 -0.64 14.10 -13.16
C LEU A 452 -0.23 15.31 -12.33
N ALA A 453 -0.68 16.52 -12.70
CA ALA A 453 -0.43 17.71 -11.90
C ALA A 453 -1.00 17.56 -10.47
N VAL A 454 -2.23 17.05 -10.34
CA VAL A 454 -2.85 16.77 -9.03
C VAL A 454 -2.18 15.61 -8.32
N ALA A 455 -1.92 14.52 -9.06
CA ALA A 455 -1.27 13.33 -8.52
C ALA A 455 0.09 13.68 -7.91
N LYS A 456 0.91 14.44 -8.63
CA LYS A 456 2.21 14.92 -8.14
C LYS A 456 2.03 15.80 -6.92
N ALA A 457 1.12 16.77 -6.93
CA ALA A 457 0.91 17.67 -5.80
C ALA A 457 0.52 16.91 -4.51
N VAL A 458 -0.36 15.92 -4.62
CA VAL A 458 -0.78 15.09 -3.48
C VAL A 458 0.34 14.15 -3.01
N TRP A 459 1.10 13.57 -3.93
CA TRP A 459 2.26 12.76 -3.60
C TRP A 459 3.34 13.57 -2.86
N MET A 460 3.61 14.77 -3.34
CA MET A 460 4.55 15.71 -2.72
C MET A 460 4.11 16.10 -1.32
N LEU A 461 2.82 16.43 -1.15
CA LEU A 461 2.23 16.71 0.16
C LEU A 461 2.37 15.53 1.12
N HIS A 462 2.19 14.30 0.63
CA HIS A 462 2.35 13.08 1.41
C HIS A 462 3.80 12.87 1.86
N LEU A 463 4.77 13.02 0.95
CA LEU A 463 6.19 12.97 1.29
C LEU A 463 6.57 14.04 2.33
N VAL A 464 6.05 15.27 2.20
CA VAL A 464 6.25 16.29 3.23
C VAL A 464 5.64 15.84 4.54
N ALA A 465 4.37 15.41 4.56
CA ALA A 465 3.69 15.00 5.79
C ALA A 465 4.47 13.93 6.55
N PHE A 466 4.91 12.87 5.85
CA PHE A 466 5.68 11.77 6.44
C PHE A 466 7.15 12.10 6.73
N SER A 467 7.66 13.25 6.29
CA SER A 467 8.98 13.75 6.71
C SER A 467 8.97 14.49 8.05
N LEU A 468 7.79 14.88 8.55
CA LEU A 468 7.64 15.67 9.77
C LEU A 468 7.51 14.78 11.01
N ASP A 469 7.96 15.33 12.14
CA ASP A 469 7.80 14.77 13.48
C ASP A 469 7.36 15.88 14.45
N PRO A 470 6.16 15.80 15.04
CA PRO A 470 5.16 14.73 14.89
C PRO A 470 4.44 14.76 13.52
N LEU A 471 3.88 13.60 13.13
CA LEU A 471 3.11 13.46 11.89
C LEU A 471 1.90 14.41 11.88
N PRO A 472 1.63 15.13 10.78
CA PRO A 472 0.46 15.98 10.67
C PRO A 472 -0.85 15.19 10.76
N SER A 473 -1.81 15.74 11.48
CA SER A 473 -3.16 15.16 11.56
C SER A 473 -4.02 15.70 10.42
N HIS A 474 -4.58 14.79 9.61
CA HIS A 474 -5.54 15.14 8.56
C HIS A 474 -6.96 15.23 9.15
N PHE A 475 -7.77 16.16 8.66
CA PHE A 475 -9.18 16.26 9.04
C PHE A 475 -10.05 16.80 7.89
N GLU A 476 -11.34 16.48 7.92
CA GLU A 476 -12.31 16.95 6.94
C GLU A 476 -13.59 17.47 7.61
N GLY A 477 -14.23 18.47 7.01
CA GLY A 477 -15.54 18.95 7.44
C GLY A 477 -16.63 17.95 7.07
N SER A 478 -17.18 17.25 8.05
CA SER A 478 -18.29 16.32 7.83
C SER A 478 -19.58 17.04 7.43
N ARG A 479 -20.39 16.41 6.56
CA ARG A 479 -21.72 16.92 6.19
C ARG A 479 -22.56 17.15 7.46
N GLY A 480 -23.15 18.34 7.59
CA GLY A 480 -23.94 18.77 8.75
C GLY A 480 -23.13 19.38 9.90
N ALA A 481 -21.79 19.35 9.85
CA ALA A 481 -20.96 19.95 10.90
C ALA A 481 -21.10 21.48 10.92
N GLU A 482 -20.92 22.07 12.11
CA GLU A 482 -20.85 23.53 12.26
C GLU A 482 -19.58 24.07 11.61
N PHE A 483 -19.69 25.26 11.02
CA PHE A 483 -18.55 25.92 10.39
C PHE A 483 -17.64 26.54 11.45
N HIS A 484 -16.37 26.13 11.46
CA HIS A 484 -15.35 26.68 12.36
C HIS A 484 -14.28 27.44 11.56
N PRO A 485 -14.24 28.79 11.60
CA PRO A 485 -13.35 29.59 10.76
C PRO A 485 -11.84 29.41 11.07
N GLU A 486 -11.51 28.85 12.22
CA GLU A 486 -10.12 28.51 12.59
C GLU A 486 -9.60 27.29 11.83
N TYR A 487 -10.46 26.29 11.59
CA TYR A 487 -10.10 25.03 10.94
C TYR A 487 -10.60 24.91 9.51
N MET A 488 -11.55 25.75 9.11
CA MET A 488 -12.27 25.63 7.83
C MET A 488 -12.28 26.95 7.08
N GLU A 489 -12.20 26.87 5.76
CA GLU A 489 -12.43 27.97 4.84
C GLU A 489 -13.60 27.64 3.90
N SER A 490 -14.52 28.59 3.74
CA SER A 490 -15.67 28.42 2.85
C SER A 490 -15.27 28.70 1.41
N VAL A 491 -15.60 27.79 0.49
CA VAL A 491 -15.40 28.02 -0.96
C VAL A 491 -16.46 28.90 -1.60
N VAL A 492 -17.55 29.16 -0.87
CA VAL A 492 -18.64 30.06 -1.28
C VAL A 492 -18.73 31.23 -0.32
N ARG A 493 -19.21 32.39 -0.80
CA ARG A 493 -19.49 33.51 0.08
C ARG A 493 -20.60 33.12 1.04
N ALA A 494 -20.36 33.25 2.35
CA ALA A 494 -21.39 33.03 3.34
C ALA A 494 -22.51 34.07 3.13
N ALA A 495 -23.72 33.62 2.80
CA ALA A 495 -24.89 34.47 2.81
C ALA A 495 -25.14 34.94 4.26
N GLY A 496 -25.01 36.24 4.51
CA GLY A 496 -25.15 36.82 5.84
C GLY A 496 -26.51 36.50 6.49
N GLY A 497 -26.51 36.29 7.81
CA GLY A 497 -27.73 36.24 8.63
C GLY A 497 -28.38 34.86 8.83
N ARG A 498 -27.84 33.76 8.28
CA ARG A 498 -28.35 32.40 8.54
C ARG A 498 -27.27 31.48 9.08
N VAL A 499 -27.64 30.59 10.01
CA VAL A 499 -26.75 29.53 10.51
C VAL A 499 -26.41 28.60 9.34
N GLN A 500 -25.14 28.59 8.97
CA GLN A 500 -24.60 27.75 7.92
C GLN A 500 -23.86 26.56 8.53
N VAL A 501 -23.93 25.46 7.81
CA VAL A 501 -23.32 24.19 8.17
C VAL A 501 -22.65 23.62 6.93
N VAL A 502 -21.73 22.70 7.14
CA VAL A 502 -20.99 22.06 6.05
C VAL A 502 -21.95 21.22 5.22
N GLY A 503 -22.12 21.55 3.95
CA GLY A 503 -22.87 20.74 3.00
C GLY A 503 -22.07 19.53 2.54
N PHE A 504 -20.80 19.75 2.18
CA PHE A 504 -19.84 18.69 1.85
C PHE A 504 -18.39 19.22 1.92
N PRO A 505 -17.40 18.35 2.20
CA PRO A 505 -15.99 18.70 2.16
C PRO A 505 -15.51 18.89 0.71
N VAL A 506 -14.62 19.85 0.46
CA VAL A 506 -14.03 20.11 -0.87
C VAL A 506 -12.56 19.71 -0.92
N SER A 507 -11.79 20.03 0.13
CA SER A 507 -10.42 19.52 0.32
C SER A 507 -10.14 19.34 1.82
N PRO A 508 -9.27 18.39 2.20
CA PRO A 508 -8.93 18.18 3.59
C PRO A 508 -8.14 19.36 4.17
N GLY A 509 -8.13 19.43 5.50
CA GLY A 509 -7.28 20.29 6.29
C GLY A 509 -6.25 19.47 7.06
N PHE A 510 -5.21 20.15 7.55
CA PHE A 510 -4.11 19.53 8.27
C PHE A 510 -3.74 20.36 9.49
N LYS A 511 -3.48 19.69 10.61
CA LYS A 511 -2.89 20.31 11.79
C LYS A 511 -1.49 19.74 12.01
N LEU A 512 -0.51 20.62 11.95
CA LEU A 512 0.90 20.33 12.11
C LEU A 512 1.26 20.29 13.62
N GLY A 513 2.44 19.75 13.93
CA GLY A 513 2.90 19.52 15.30
C GLY A 513 3.06 20.78 16.15
N ASP A 514 3.39 21.91 15.53
CA ASP A 514 3.50 23.23 16.17
C ASP A 514 2.14 23.89 16.44
N GLY A 515 1.05 23.22 16.07
CA GLY A 515 -0.32 23.73 16.17
C GLY A 515 -0.75 24.58 14.98
N TYR A 516 0.10 24.78 13.97
CA TYR A 516 -0.29 25.43 12.72
C TYR A 516 -1.39 24.64 12.01
N VAL A 517 -2.39 25.34 11.49
CA VAL A 517 -3.56 24.73 10.85
C VAL A 517 -3.67 25.19 9.40
N VAL A 518 -3.53 24.23 8.49
CA VAL A 518 -3.95 24.38 7.10
C VAL A 518 -5.42 24.06 7.02
N LYS A 519 -6.23 25.05 6.65
CA LYS A 519 -7.70 24.96 6.73
C LYS A 519 -8.27 23.97 5.72
N ALA A 520 -9.26 23.20 6.16
CA ALA A 520 -10.08 22.39 5.27
C ALA A 520 -11.01 23.29 4.44
N ARG A 521 -11.16 22.98 3.15
CA ARG A 521 -12.10 23.70 2.29
C ARG A 521 -13.46 23.02 2.35
N VAL A 522 -14.50 23.79 2.64
CA VAL A 522 -15.86 23.28 2.77
C VAL A 522 -16.84 24.08 1.91
N TYR A 523 -17.85 23.40 1.39
CA TYR A 523 -19.00 24.05 0.77
C TYR A 523 -20.08 24.23 1.83
N LEU A 524 -20.50 25.48 2.07
CA LEU A 524 -21.52 25.80 3.07
C LEU A 524 -22.91 25.82 2.48
N VAL A 525 -23.87 25.33 3.26
CA VAL A 525 -25.30 25.39 2.96
C VAL A 525 -26.08 25.92 4.17
N PRO A 526 -27.23 26.55 3.98
CA PRO A 526 -28.16 26.84 5.07
C PRO A 526 -28.55 25.56 5.81
N LYS A 527 -28.63 25.61 7.14
CA LYS A 527 -28.99 24.44 7.98
C LYS A 527 -30.33 23.80 7.61
N CYS A 528 -31.24 24.55 6.99
CA CYS A 528 -32.54 24.05 6.52
C CYS A 528 -32.47 23.20 5.24
N GLU A 529 -31.32 23.13 4.54
CA GLU A 529 -31.16 22.39 3.27
C GLU A 529 -30.52 21.00 3.42
N LEU A 530 -30.25 20.56 4.66
CA LEU A 530 -29.49 19.35 4.97
C LEU A 530 -30.32 18.11 5.24
#